data_AF-A0AAV5YZN2-F1
#
_entry.id   AF-A0AAV5YZN2-F1
#
_cell.length_a   1.000
_cell.length_b   1.000
_cell.length_c   1.000
_cell.angle_alpha   90.00
_cell.angle_beta   90.00
_cell.angle_gamma   90.00
#
_symmetry.space_group_name_H-M   'P 1'
#
loop_
_entity.id
_entity.type
_entity.pdbx_description
1 polymer ?
#
loop_
_entity_poly.entity_id
_entity_poly.type
_entity_poly.pdbx_seq_one_letter_code
_entity_poly.pdbx_strand_id
1 'polypeptide(L)' 'MSDADAVRAEVEAMLTLVRERYGGRLDADQWAGVRTAIEAIVQASRALRAVRLTNADEPAQPFAPYRAEP' A
#
# COMPACT_ATOMS: atom_id res chain seq x y z
N MET A 1 22.37 4.09 1.75
CA MET A 1 21.14 4.79 2.16
C MET A 1 20.76 4.28 3.53
N SER A 2 20.36 5.15 4.46
CA SER A 2 19.82 4.70 5.73
C SER A 2 18.43 4.10 5.53
N ASP A 3 17.96 3.33 6.50
CA ASP A 3 16.62 2.74 6.45
C ASP A 3 15.53 3.82 6.41
N ALA A 4 15.73 4.90 7.16
CA ALA A 4 14.84 6.06 7.16
C ALA A 4 14.81 6.77 5.79
N ASP A 5 15.94 6.82 5.07
CA ASP A 5 15.98 7.39 3.72
C ASP A 5 15.22 6.52 2.72
N ALA A 6 15.31 5.19 2.86
CA ALA A 6 14.56 4.26 2.02
C ALA A 6 13.04 4.39 2.23
N VAL A 7 12.58 4.50 3.48
CA VAL A 7 11.17 4.78 3.80
C VAL A 7 10.72 6.08 3.15
N ARG A 8 11.50 7.15 3.31
CA ARG A 8 11.14 8.46 2.77
C ARG A 8 11.04 8.42 1.25
N ALA A 9 12.00 7.77 0.59
CA ALA A 9 11.97 7.61 -0.87
C ALA A 9 10.73 6.85 -1.35
N GLU A 10 10.33 5.77 -0.65
CA GLU A 10 9.12 5.01 -0.99
C GLU A 10 7.84 5.85 -0.80
N VAL A 11 7.74 6.60 0.29
CA VAL A 11 6.60 7.51 0.55
C VAL A 11 6.47 8.56 -0.55
N GLU A 12 7.57 9.22 -0.93
CA GLU A 12 7.53 10.25 -1.97
C GLU A 12 7.20 9.66 -3.35
N ALA A 13 7.68 8.45 -3.66
CA ALA A 13 7.32 7.73 -4.88
C ALA A 13 5.81 7.43 -4.93
N MET A 14 5.24 6.92 -3.83
CA MET A 14 3.80 6.63 -3.75
C MET A 14 2.95 7.90 -3.83
N LEU A 15 3.37 8.97 -3.16
CA LEU A 15 2.71 10.28 -3.24
C LEU A 15 2.69 10.83 -4.66
N THR A 16 3.80 10.67 -5.39
CA THR A 16 3.90 11.11 -6.80
C THR A 16 2.86 10.39 -7.66
N LEU A 17 2.75 9.06 -7.54
CA LEU A 17 1.75 8.28 -8.29
C LEU A 17 0.31 8.70 -7.97
N VAL A 18 0.00 8.92 -6.69
CA VAL A 18 -1.32 9.37 -6.27
C VAL A 18 -1.60 10.78 -6.81
N ARG A 19 -0.59 11.66 -6.84
CA ARG A 19 -0.72 13.03 -7.34
C ARG A 19 -0.96 13.07 -8.84
N GLU A 20 -0.24 12.28 -9.61
CA GLU A 20 -0.46 12.15 -11.05
C GLU A 20 -1.89 11.70 -11.37
N ARG A 21 -2.44 10.79 -10.57
CA ARG A 21 -3.77 10.21 -10.83
C ARG A 21 -4.93 11.04 -10.29
N TYR A 22 -4.74 11.73 -9.16
CA TYR A 22 -5.84 12.33 -8.41
C TYR A 22 -5.61 13.79 -7.98
N GLY A 23 -4.48 14.41 -8.33
CA GLY A 23 -4.09 15.68 -7.71
C GLY A 23 -4.90 16.91 -8.04
N GLY A 24 -5.67 16.89 -9.12
CA GLY A 24 -6.67 17.94 -9.38
C GLY A 24 -7.95 17.83 -8.55
N ARG A 25 -8.10 16.80 -7.71
CA ARG A 25 -9.34 16.50 -6.97
C ARG A 25 -9.26 16.77 -5.48
N LEU A 26 -8.07 17.06 -4.97
CA LEU A 26 -7.83 17.18 -3.54
C LEU A 26 -7.30 18.56 -3.18
N ASP A 27 -7.82 19.12 -2.10
CA ASP A 27 -7.27 20.32 -1.48
C ASP A 27 -5.99 20.00 -0.65
N ALA A 28 -5.39 21.03 -0.07
CA ALA A 28 -4.14 20.89 0.68
C ALA A 28 -4.28 20.03 1.94
N ASP A 29 -5.41 20.13 2.65
CA ASP A 29 -5.64 19.38 3.90
C ASP A 29 -5.87 17.91 3.60
N GLN A 30 -6.64 17.62 2.55
CA GLN A 30 -6.82 16.28 2.02
C GLN A 30 -5.47 15.69 1.56
N TRP A 31 -4.60 16.50 0.95
CA TRP A 31 -3.26 16.08 0.58
C TRP A 31 -2.37 15.73 1.77
N ALA A 32 -2.45 16.50 2.86
CA ALA A 32 -1.75 16.17 4.10
C ALA A 32 -2.26 14.83 4.67
N GLY A 33 -3.58 14.61 4.64
CA GLY A 33 -4.18 13.33 5.04
C GLY A 33 -3.70 12.15 4.20
N VAL A 34 -3.62 12.31 2.89
CA VAL A 34 -3.10 11.28 1.97
C VAL A 34 -1.64 10.94 2.29
N ARG A 35 -0.79 11.95 2.56
CA ARG A 35 0.60 11.72 2.97
C ARG A 35 0.67 10.88 4.23
N THR A 36 -0.06 11.25 5.28
CA THR A 36 -0.08 10.50 6.55
C THR A 36 -0.55 9.06 6.33
N ALA A 37 -1.57 8.84 5.49
CA ALA A 37 -2.05 7.50 5.17
C ALA A 37 -0.99 6.67 4.43
N ILE A 38 -0.29 7.25 3.44
CA ILE A 38 0.77 6.58 2.69
C ILE A 38 1.94 6.23 3.62
N GLU A 39 2.35 7.13 4.51
CA GLU A 39 3.40 6.87 5.50
C GLU A 39 3.05 5.65 6.37
N ALA A 40 1.81 5.58 6.88
CA ALA A 40 1.33 4.44 7.64
C ALA A 40 1.32 3.13 6.82
N ILE A 41 0.86 3.18 5.56
CA ILE A 41 0.84 2.02 4.66
C ILE A 41 2.25 1.53 4.36
N VAL A 42 3.22 2.42 4.11
CA VAL A 42 4.61 2.03 3.85
C VAL A 42 5.20 1.32 5.07
N GLN A 43 4.97 1.83 6.28
CA GLN A 43 5.44 1.17 7.50
C GLN A 43 4.81 -0.21 7.69
N ALA A 44 3.48 -0.31 7.53
CA ALA A 44 2.78 -1.60 7.62
C ALA A 44 3.27 -2.58 6.55
N SER A 45 3.46 -2.12 5.32
CA SER A 45 3.94 -2.93 4.20
C SER A 45 5.34 -3.47 4.46
N ARG A 46 6.22 -2.69 5.08
CA ARG A 46 7.56 -3.16 5.48
C ARG A 46 7.49 -4.26 6.52
N ALA A 47 6.62 -4.13 7.53
CA ALA A 47 6.39 -5.19 8.50
C ALA A 47 5.84 -6.47 7.82
N LEU A 48 4.90 -6.33 6.87
CA LEU A 48 4.37 -7.46 6.11
C LEU A 48 5.43 -8.13 5.23
N ARG A 49 6.28 -7.36 4.54
CA ARG A 49 7.37 -7.88 3.69
C ARG A 49 8.44 -8.62 4.49
N ALA A 50 8.56 -8.37 5.80
CA ALA A 50 9.47 -9.10 6.67
C ALA A 50 8.97 -10.53 7.00
N VAL A 51 7.69 -10.83 6.75
CA VAL A 51 7.13 -12.18 6.92
C VAL A 51 7.57 -13.05 5.74
N ARG A 52 8.28 -14.14 6.05
CA ARG A 52 8.70 -15.12 5.04
C ARG A 52 7.57 -16.08 4.74
N LEU A 53 7.04 -15.99 3.52
CA LEU A 53 6.07 -16.95 2.97
C LEU A 53 6.80 -18.09 2.24
N THR A 54 6.23 -19.27 2.34
CA THR A 54 6.54 -20.47 1.57
C THR A 54 5.47 -20.65 0.48
N ASN A 55 5.74 -21.52 -0.49
CA ASN A 55 4.76 -21.79 -1.56
C ASN A 55 3.46 -22.44 -1.07
N ALA A 56 3.44 -22.98 0.15
CA ALA A 56 2.25 -23.58 0.75
C ALA A 56 1.39 -22.55 1.51
N ASP A 57 1.84 -21.30 1.64
CA ASP A 57 1.07 -20.24 2.29
C ASP A 57 0.05 -19.65 1.30
N GLU A 58 -1.20 -20.09 1.44
CA GLU A 58 -2.32 -19.64 0.61
C GLU A 58 -2.99 -18.38 1.19
N PRO A 59 -3.70 -17.59 0.35
CA PRO A 59 -4.56 -16.52 0.84
C PRO A 59 -5.57 -17.04 1.87
N ALA A 60 -5.86 -16.25 2.90
CA ALA A 60 -6.81 -16.62 3.96
C ALA A 60 -8.20 -16.99 3.42
N GLN A 61 -8.61 -16.38 2.30
CA GLN A 61 -9.80 -16.76 1.56
C GLN A 61 -9.38 -17.20 0.14
N PRO A 62 -9.39 -18.51 -0.16
CA PRO A 62 -9.15 -18.97 -1.51
C PRO A 62 -10.30 -18.53 -2.42
N PHE A 63 -9.98 -18.36 -3.71
CA PHE A 63 -10.99 -18.05 -4.71
C PHE A 63 -12.00 -19.22 -4.82
N ALA A 64 -13.28 -18.92 -4.61
CA ALA A 64 -14.38 -19.85 -4.84
C ALA A 64 -15.16 -19.40 -6.08
N PRO A 65 -15.14 -20.17 -7.19
CA PRO A 65 -15.94 -19.84 -8.36
C PRO A 65 -17.42 -19.94 -8.00
N TYR A 66 -18.21 -18.96 -8.46
CA TYR A 66 -19.65 -19.02 -8.35
C TYR A 66 -20.18 -20.27 -9.07
N ARG A 67 -21.02 -21.05 -8.40
CA ARG A 67 -21.81 -22.13 -8.98
C ARG A 67 -23.27 -21.87 -8.67
N ALA A 68 -24.11 -21.80 -9.70
CA ALA A 68 -25.55 -21.83 -9.49
C ALA A 68 -25.91 -23.16 -8.81
N GLU A 69 -26.77 -23.12 -7.79
CA GLU A 69 -27.32 -24.34 -7.19
C GLU A 69 -28.10 -25.13 -8.26
N PRO A 70 -28.05 -26.48 -8.23
CA PRO A 70 -28.76 -27.31 -9.19
C PRO A 70 -30.29 -27.19 -9.09
#